data_AF-A0A9P6SUY9-F1
#
_entry.id   AF-A0A9P6SUY9-F1
#
_cell.length_a   1.000
_cell.length_b   1.000
_cell.length_c   1.000
_cell.angle_alpha   90.00
_cell.angle_beta   90.00
_cell.angle_gamma   90.00
#
_symmetry.space_group_name_H-M   'P 1'
#
loop_
_entity.id
_entity.type
_entity.pdbx_description
1 polymer ?
#
loop_
_entity_poly.entity_id
_entity_poly.type
_entity_poly.pdbx_seq_one_letter_code
_entity_poly.pdbx_strand_id
1 'polypeptide(L)'
;MKITALIPLAVAVLAFTSAAPVNRRPSPLHPNGKSHKGHSVPLTRNPHFKHNVHAQINKLNKRYPGINILASGTVPLTDVSPDLEYYGTVSIGTPAQDVNLGSSDIWFPSSSCTSCGSHSQFDPSQSSTFKKDGRPWTISYGDGSSASGILGTDVVSVGGVSVKQTIGMATKESSEFNSSPSDGLFGLGFDTIESVSGVKTFMDNAIAAGVLAQPVVSVFLPSVRRNGGVGGEYLFGAIDSTKYTGSLTYVPVTQKGYWQIHISDASVNGASVGQSSEGIIDTGTTLVI
;
A
#
# COMPACT_ATOMS: atom_id res chain seq x y z
N MET A 1 17.41 29.88 22.83
CA MET A 1 17.16 30.52 21.52
C MET A 1 16.20 29.61 20.77
N LYS A 2 15.02 30.14 20.43
CA LYS A 2 13.81 29.39 20.06
C LYS A 2 13.89 28.91 18.60
N ILE A 3 13.55 27.65 18.33
CA ILE A 3 13.06 27.20 17.02
C ILE A 3 11.68 26.60 17.25
N THR A 4 10.68 27.34 16.79
CA THR A 4 9.26 27.02 16.74
C THR A 4 9.00 26.05 15.59
N ALA A 5 8.54 24.84 15.88
CA ALA A 5 7.83 24.00 14.92
C ALA A 5 6.33 24.14 15.18
N LEU A 6 5.61 24.74 14.23
CA LEU A 6 4.15 24.81 14.21
C LEU A 6 3.65 23.60 13.43
N ILE A 7 3.10 22.62 14.13
CA ILE A 7 2.23 21.57 13.57
C ILE A 7 0.80 22.05 13.83
N PRO A 8 -0.02 22.37 12.81
CA PRO A 8 -1.41 22.69 13.07
C PRO A 8 -2.15 21.38 13.41
N LEU A 9 -2.60 21.36 14.66
CA LEU A 9 -3.55 20.43 15.24
C LEU A 9 -4.85 20.42 14.40
N ALA A 10 -5.14 19.32 13.70
CA ALA A 10 -6.44 19.12 13.08
C ALA A 10 -7.43 18.63 14.17
N VAL A 11 -8.21 19.56 14.70
CA VAL A 11 -9.36 19.25 15.55
C VAL A 11 -10.50 18.79 14.64
N ALA A 12 -10.83 17.50 14.67
CA ALA A 12 -12.04 16.98 14.06
C ALA A 12 -13.26 17.43 14.89
N VAL A 13 -13.90 18.53 14.49
CA VAL A 13 -15.22 18.91 15.01
C VAL A 13 -16.27 18.20 14.16
N LEU A 14 -16.92 17.18 14.73
CA LEU A 14 -18.15 16.60 14.22
C LEU A 14 -19.29 17.63 14.35
N ALA A 15 -19.48 18.43 13.30
CA ALA A 15 -20.67 19.28 13.17
C ALA A 15 -21.68 18.59 12.26
N PHE A 16 -22.74 18.03 12.85
CA PHE A 16 -23.97 17.73 12.12
C PHE A 16 -24.61 19.05 11.71
N THR A 17 -24.50 19.44 10.44
CA THR A 17 -25.29 20.54 9.87
C THR A 17 -26.22 19.99 8.79
N SER A 18 -27.50 20.36 8.90
CA SER A 18 -28.51 20.09 7.89
C SER A 18 -28.11 20.74 6.56
N ALA A 19 -28.20 19.98 5.48
CA ALA A 19 -27.90 20.46 4.15
C ALA A 19 -28.86 21.59 3.75
N ALA A 20 -28.37 22.82 3.73
CA ALA A 20 -28.99 23.92 3.02
C ALA A 20 -28.45 23.98 1.57
N PRO A 21 -29.26 24.38 0.58
CA PRO A 21 -28.84 24.40 -0.82
C PRO A 21 -27.71 25.41 -1.03
N VAL A 22 -26.59 24.94 -1.60
CA VAL A 22 -25.43 25.78 -1.94
C VAL A 22 -25.78 26.69 -3.12
N ASN A 23 -25.83 28.00 -2.87
CA ASN A 23 -25.92 29.00 -3.92
C ASN A 23 -24.63 29.02 -4.75
N ARG A 24 -24.78 28.91 -6.08
CA ARG A 24 -23.70 28.91 -7.06
C ARG A 24 -22.78 30.11 -6.89
N ARG A 25 -21.51 29.88 -6.56
CA ARG A 25 -20.44 30.85 -6.84
C ARG A 25 -19.88 30.59 -8.24
N PRO A 26 -19.65 31.64 -9.06
CA PRO A 26 -18.91 31.48 -10.31
C PRO A 26 -17.49 31.01 -10.02
N SER A 27 -17.04 29.99 -10.74
CA SER A 27 -15.68 29.45 -10.65
C SER A 27 -14.64 30.53 -11.02
N PRO A 28 -13.51 30.65 -10.29
CA PRO A 28 -12.38 31.43 -10.76
C PRO A 28 -11.75 30.72 -11.96
N LEU A 29 -11.61 31.44 -13.08
CA LEU A 29 -10.85 30.97 -14.24
C LEU A 29 -9.36 30.90 -13.88
N HIS A 30 -8.75 29.73 -14.11
CA HIS A 30 -7.31 29.53 -13.92
C HIS A 30 -6.50 30.37 -14.94
N PRO A 31 -5.35 30.98 -14.58
CA PRO A 31 -4.70 32.01 -15.41
C PRO A 31 -4.04 31.53 -16.71
N ASN A 32 -4.15 30.25 -17.10
CA ASN A 32 -3.33 29.69 -18.18
C ASN A 32 -4.08 28.86 -19.23
N GLY A 33 -5.41 28.99 -19.35
CA GLY A 33 -6.17 28.60 -20.56
C GLY A 33 -6.04 27.16 -21.10
N LYS A 34 -5.27 26.28 -20.43
CA LYS A 34 -5.07 24.89 -20.81
C LYS A 34 -6.06 24.05 -20.04
N SER A 35 -7.15 23.69 -20.71
CA SER A 35 -8.02 22.60 -20.26
C SER A 35 -7.19 21.33 -20.20
N HIS A 36 -6.86 20.88 -18.99
CA HIS A 36 -6.44 19.49 -18.81
C HIS A 36 -7.68 18.64 -19.13
N LYS A 37 -7.59 17.81 -20.18
CA LYS A 37 -8.59 16.77 -20.42
C LYS A 37 -8.53 15.81 -19.24
N GLY A 38 -9.39 16.01 -18.25
CA GLY A 38 -9.60 15.05 -17.17
C GLY A 38 -10.09 13.74 -17.78
N HIS A 39 -9.49 12.62 -17.36
CA HIS A 39 -9.96 11.30 -17.72
C HIS A 39 -10.89 10.80 -16.61
N SER A 40 -12.15 10.50 -16.94
CA SER A 40 -13.04 9.82 -16.01
C SER A 40 -12.69 8.34 -15.98
N VAL A 41 -12.35 7.81 -14.81
CA VAL A 41 -12.16 6.37 -14.59
C VAL A 41 -13.45 5.82 -13.96
N PRO A 42 -14.36 5.22 -14.75
CA PRO A 42 -15.56 4.62 -14.19
C PRO A 42 -15.21 3.33 -13.45
N LEU A 43 -15.68 3.21 -12.21
CA LEU A 43 -15.59 1.94 -11.47
C LEU A 43 -16.61 0.96 -12.05
N THR A 44 -16.15 -0.07 -12.76
CA THR A 44 -17.01 -1.06 -13.45
C THR A 44 -16.75 -2.48 -12.96
N ARG A 45 -17.81 -3.31 -12.92
CA ARG A 45 -17.82 -4.70 -12.42
C ARG A 45 -17.51 -5.70 -13.53
N ASN A 46 -16.75 -6.77 -13.23
CA ASN A 46 -16.56 -7.91 -14.14
C ASN A 46 -17.35 -9.17 -13.65
N PRO A 47 -18.49 -9.52 -14.28
CA PRO A 47 -19.36 -10.60 -13.82
C PRO A 47 -19.02 -12.01 -14.35
N HIS A 48 -17.99 -12.17 -15.19
CA HIS A 48 -17.71 -13.44 -15.90
C HIS A 48 -16.35 -14.09 -15.55
N PHE A 49 -15.83 -13.83 -14.37
CA PHE A 49 -14.51 -14.28 -13.94
C PHE A 49 -14.38 -15.83 -13.87
N LYS A 50 -13.45 -16.40 -14.67
CA LYS A 50 -12.88 -17.76 -14.54
C LYS A 50 -11.42 -17.79 -15.07
N HIS A 51 -10.55 -18.59 -14.44
CA HIS A 51 -9.08 -18.45 -14.34
C HIS A 51 -8.23 -19.35 -15.28
N ASN A 52 -7.00 -18.90 -15.68
CA ASN A 52 -5.77 -19.76 -15.81
C ASN A 52 -4.43 -18.95 -15.83
N VAL A 53 -3.96 -18.44 -14.68
CA VAL A 53 -2.67 -17.74 -14.49
C VAL A 53 -1.44 -18.55 -14.96
N HIS A 54 -1.46 -19.88 -14.77
CA HIS A 54 -0.40 -20.76 -15.29
C HIS A 54 -0.27 -20.70 -16.82
N ALA A 55 -1.40 -20.60 -17.54
CA ALA A 55 -1.39 -20.45 -19.00
C ALA A 55 -0.76 -19.11 -19.45
N GLN A 56 -0.87 -18.07 -18.62
CA GLN A 56 -0.38 -16.72 -18.92
C GLN A 56 1.13 -16.60 -18.71
N ILE A 57 1.64 -17.14 -17.60
CA ILE A 57 3.09 -17.28 -17.36
C ILE A 57 3.73 -18.15 -18.46
N ASN A 58 3.09 -19.26 -18.82
CA ASN A 58 3.56 -20.11 -19.92
C ASN A 58 3.56 -19.39 -21.28
N LYS A 59 2.60 -18.50 -21.54
CA LYS A 59 2.54 -17.70 -22.77
C LYS A 59 3.64 -16.63 -22.80
N LEU A 60 3.98 -16.03 -21.65
CA LEU A 60 5.07 -15.06 -21.51
C LEU A 60 6.45 -15.72 -21.65
N ASN A 61 6.68 -16.85 -20.98
CA ASN A 61 7.92 -17.63 -21.11
C ASN A 61 8.14 -18.12 -22.56
N LYS A 62 7.07 -18.46 -23.29
CA LYS A 62 7.12 -18.78 -24.73
C LYS A 62 7.41 -17.56 -25.62
N ARG A 63 6.96 -16.37 -25.23
CA ARG A 63 7.11 -15.13 -26.01
C ARG A 63 8.50 -14.48 -25.81
N TYR A 64 9.10 -14.66 -24.64
CA TYR A 64 10.40 -14.08 -24.28
C TYR A 64 11.37 -15.15 -23.76
N PRO A 65 11.94 -15.98 -24.65
CA PRO A 65 12.92 -17.00 -24.26
C PRO A 65 14.17 -16.32 -23.69
N GLY A 66 14.40 -16.48 -22.38
CA GLY A 66 15.55 -15.90 -21.66
C GLY A 66 15.21 -15.19 -20.34
N ILE A 67 13.92 -14.90 -20.08
CA ILE A 67 13.47 -14.38 -18.78
C ILE A 67 13.08 -15.57 -17.90
N ASN A 68 13.88 -15.89 -16.88
CA ASN A 68 13.49 -16.83 -15.83
C ASN A 68 12.56 -16.11 -14.84
N ILE A 69 11.28 -15.99 -15.18
CA ILE A 69 10.26 -15.57 -14.21
C ILE A 69 10.06 -16.73 -13.23
N LEU A 70 10.75 -16.68 -12.10
CA LEU A 70 10.72 -17.73 -11.06
C LEU A 70 9.46 -17.68 -10.18
N ALA A 71 8.71 -16.58 -10.22
CA ALA A 71 7.62 -16.26 -9.30
C ALA A 71 6.39 -15.72 -10.03
N SER A 72 5.18 -16.10 -9.59
CA SER A 72 3.95 -15.53 -10.14
C SER A 72 3.74 -14.07 -9.72
N GLY A 73 4.41 -13.62 -8.64
CA GLY A 73 4.24 -12.29 -8.04
C GLY A 73 2.91 -12.14 -7.29
N THR A 74 2.06 -13.17 -7.29
CA THR A 74 0.71 -13.13 -6.74
C THR A 74 0.74 -13.29 -5.24
N VAL A 75 0.09 -12.37 -4.53
CA VAL A 75 -0.18 -12.43 -3.10
C VAL A 75 -1.69 -12.37 -2.90
N PRO A 76 -2.35 -13.49 -2.58
CA PRO A 76 -3.73 -13.48 -2.15
C PRO A 76 -3.87 -12.65 -0.88
N LEU A 77 -4.93 -11.84 -0.81
CA LEU A 77 -5.23 -11.03 0.37
C LEU A 77 -6.46 -11.55 1.08
N THR A 78 -6.45 -11.43 2.40
CA THR A 78 -7.62 -11.63 3.25
C THR A 78 -8.29 -10.29 3.48
N ASP A 79 -9.60 -10.21 3.22
CA ASP A 79 -10.43 -9.08 3.64
C ASP A 79 -10.83 -9.29 5.10
N VAL A 80 -10.53 -8.31 5.94
CA VAL A 80 -10.86 -8.29 7.36
C VAL A 80 -12.06 -7.40 7.54
N SER A 81 -13.11 -7.92 8.17
CA SER A 81 -14.33 -7.19 8.52
C SER A 81 -14.88 -6.35 7.36
N PRO A 82 -15.95 -6.78 6.67
CA PRO A 82 -16.32 -6.35 5.32
C PRO A 82 -15.74 -5.00 4.84
N ASP A 83 -14.69 -5.07 4.02
CA ASP A 83 -14.00 -3.93 3.37
C ASP A 83 -13.22 -2.99 4.32
N LEU A 84 -12.80 -3.41 5.51
CA LEU A 84 -12.07 -2.56 6.47
C LEU A 84 -10.58 -2.47 6.16
N GLU A 85 -9.92 -3.62 6.05
CA GLU A 85 -8.49 -3.74 5.75
C GLU A 85 -8.20 -5.03 4.97
N TYR A 86 -7.08 -5.06 4.27
CA TYR A 86 -6.61 -6.23 3.51
C TYR A 86 -5.16 -6.52 3.88
N TYR A 87 -4.85 -7.76 4.23
CA TYR A 87 -3.48 -8.20 4.50
C TYR A 87 -3.09 -9.39 3.64
N GLY A 88 -1.79 -9.55 3.42
CA GLY A 88 -1.20 -10.72 2.78
C GLY A 88 -0.06 -11.31 3.61
N THR A 89 0.24 -12.58 3.38
CA THR A 89 1.36 -13.25 4.05
C THR A 89 2.69 -12.90 3.38
N VAL A 90 3.68 -12.60 4.21
CA VAL A 90 5.05 -12.26 3.84
C VAL A 90 6.00 -13.18 4.60
N SER A 91 6.94 -13.80 3.88
CA SER A 91 7.88 -14.77 4.45
C SER A 91 9.25 -14.12 4.68
N ILE A 92 9.80 -14.24 5.88
CA ILE A 92 11.01 -13.53 6.31
C ILE A 92 12.03 -14.49 6.89
N GLY A 93 13.29 -14.37 6.46
CA GLY A 93 14.40 -15.13 7.03
C GLY A 93 14.62 -16.53 6.44
N THR A 94 15.59 -17.24 7.01
CA THR A 94 15.98 -18.60 6.58
C THR A 94 16.27 -19.52 7.78
N PRO A 95 15.44 -20.53 8.09
CA PRO A 95 14.16 -20.84 7.46
C PRO A 95 13.16 -19.69 7.59
N ALA A 96 12.20 -19.65 6.67
CA ALA A 96 11.23 -18.57 6.61
C ALA A 96 10.27 -18.59 7.80
N GLN A 97 9.96 -17.41 8.31
CA GLN A 97 8.96 -17.10 9.31
C GLN A 97 7.90 -16.22 8.65
N ASP A 98 6.65 -16.65 8.67
CA ASP A 98 5.56 -15.96 8.00
C ASP A 98 4.91 -14.92 8.92
N VAL A 99 4.68 -13.72 8.39
CA VAL A 99 3.95 -12.62 9.04
C VAL A 99 2.90 -12.07 8.09
N ASN A 100 1.75 -11.65 8.62
CA ASN A 100 0.67 -11.06 7.84
C ASN A 100 0.77 -9.53 7.87
N LEU A 101 1.00 -8.91 6.72
CA LEU A 101 1.26 -7.47 6.65
C LEU A 101 0.18 -6.74 5.85
N GLY A 102 -0.28 -5.61 6.40
CA GLY A 102 -1.09 -4.58 5.71
C GLY A 102 -0.21 -3.62 4.89
N SER A 103 -0.63 -2.39 4.62
CA SER A 103 0.17 -1.42 3.85
C SER A 103 0.77 -0.28 4.68
N SER A 104 2.08 0.01 4.50
CA SER A 104 2.95 1.14 5.01
C SER A 104 4.37 0.60 5.31
N ASP A 105 5.41 1.40 5.64
CA ASP A 105 6.80 0.94 5.98
C ASP A 105 6.90 -0.54 6.45
N ILE A 106 7.90 -1.29 5.95
CA ILE A 106 8.03 -2.72 6.32
C ILE A 106 8.46 -2.86 7.78
N TRP A 107 7.50 -3.13 8.66
CA TRP A 107 7.75 -3.46 10.05
C TRP A 107 6.77 -4.49 10.57
N PHE A 108 7.22 -5.24 11.57
CA PHE A 108 6.44 -6.28 12.25
C PHE A 108 7.03 -6.55 13.65
N PRO A 109 6.24 -7.11 14.58
CA PRO A 109 6.66 -7.52 15.89
C PRO A 109 7.88 -8.43 15.85
N SER A 110 8.88 -8.10 16.67
CA SER A 110 9.96 -9.04 16.97
C SER A 110 9.62 -9.90 18.18
N SER A 111 10.34 -11.01 18.36
CA SER A 111 10.26 -11.86 19.56
C SER A 111 10.60 -11.13 20.87
N SER A 112 11.15 -9.91 20.78
CA SER A 112 11.43 -9.03 21.91
C SER A 112 10.32 -8.01 22.19
N CYS A 113 9.24 -8.00 21.42
CA CYS A 113 8.13 -7.08 21.64
C CYS A 113 7.28 -7.46 22.84
N THR A 114 7.16 -6.54 23.79
CA THR A 114 6.40 -6.76 25.03
C THR A 114 4.96 -6.25 24.97
N SER A 115 4.59 -5.51 23.92
CA SER A 115 3.26 -4.92 23.77
C SER A 115 2.51 -5.39 22.52
N CYS A 116 3.02 -6.39 21.79
CA CYS A 116 2.48 -6.82 20.49
C CYS A 116 1.46 -7.97 20.59
N GLY A 117 0.66 -7.96 21.66
CA GLY A 117 -0.45 -8.91 21.89
C GLY A 117 -0.17 -10.36 21.50
N SER A 118 -1.03 -10.88 20.62
CA SER A 118 -0.97 -12.24 20.07
C SER A 118 -0.47 -12.29 18.63
N HIS A 119 0.14 -11.21 18.13
CA HIS A 119 0.68 -11.18 16.77
C HIS A 119 1.82 -12.16 16.60
N SER A 120 1.99 -12.64 15.38
CA SER A 120 3.14 -13.43 14.98
C SER A 120 4.39 -12.58 15.13
N GLN A 121 5.39 -13.11 15.84
CA GLN A 121 6.61 -12.40 16.14
C GLN A 121 7.79 -13.01 15.39
N PHE A 122 8.55 -12.18 14.70
CA PHE A 122 9.79 -12.59 14.06
C PHE A 122 10.90 -12.79 15.09
N ASP A 123 11.48 -13.98 15.12
CA ASP A 123 12.64 -14.31 15.93
C ASP A 123 13.93 -14.24 15.10
N PRO A 124 14.74 -13.16 15.24
CA PRO A 124 15.98 -13.02 14.49
C PRO A 124 17.00 -14.14 14.80
N SER A 125 16.90 -14.80 15.96
CA SER A 125 17.81 -15.90 16.31
C SER A 125 17.54 -17.19 15.54
N GLN A 126 16.35 -17.31 14.95
CA GLN A 126 15.94 -18.46 14.14
C GLN A 126 16.20 -18.28 12.64
N SER A 127 16.71 -17.12 12.22
CA SER A 127 17.08 -16.87 10.82
C SER A 127 18.59 -16.84 10.63
N SER A 128 19.09 -17.79 9.85
CA SER A 128 20.50 -17.88 9.43
C SER A 128 20.95 -16.77 8.48
N THR A 129 20.01 -16.06 7.84
CA THR A 129 20.28 -14.94 6.93
C THR A 129 20.14 -13.57 7.59
N PHE A 130 19.64 -13.53 8.82
CA PHE A 130 19.47 -12.31 9.58
C PHE A 130 20.80 -11.60 9.81
N LYS A 131 20.80 -10.28 9.63
CA LYS A 131 21.88 -9.39 10.02
C LYS A 131 21.35 -8.23 10.81
N LYS A 132 21.94 -8.00 11.98
CA LYS A 132 21.62 -6.84 12.82
C LYS A 132 22.12 -5.57 12.14
N ASP A 133 21.22 -4.60 11.96
CA ASP A 133 21.56 -3.21 11.67
C ASP A 133 21.64 -2.43 12.99
N GLY A 134 20.56 -2.47 13.78
CA GLY A 134 20.51 -1.93 15.14
C GLY A 134 20.20 -0.43 15.23
N ARG A 135 20.12 0.29 14.12
CA ARG A 135 19.59 1.67 14.13
C ARG A 135 18.15 1.68 14.66
N PRO A 136 17.77 2.65 15.51
CA PRO A 136 16.40 2.76 16.00
C PRO A 136 15.49 3.32 14.90
N TRP A 137 14.21 2.97 14.95
CA TRP A 137 13.15 3.56 14.13
C TRP A 137 11.90 3.80 14.97
N THR A 138 11.12 4.79 14.57
CA THR A 138 9.82 5.12 15.15
C THR A 138 8.91 5.60 14.03
N ILE A 139 7.64 5.20 14.07
CA ILE A 139 6.62 5.66 13.14
C ILE A 139 5.36 6.10 13.91
N SER A 140 4.63 7.06 13.35
CA SER A 140 3.33 7.51 13.88
C SER A 140 2.40 7.78 12.73
N TYR A 141 1.19 7.26 12.83
CA TYR A 141 0.17 7.31 11.79
C TYR A 141 -0.84 8.42 12.07
N GLY A 142 -1.58 8.82 11.03
CA GLY A 142 -2.57 9.89 11.11
C GLY A 142 -3.78 9.56 12.01
N ASP A 143 -4.04 8.28 12.24
CA ASP A 143 -5.09 7.80 13.16
C ASP A 143 -4.65 7.82 14.64
N GLY A 144 -3.39 8.18 14.91
CA GLY A 144 -2.80 8.22 16.25
C GLY A 144 -2.07 6.93 16.66
N SER A 145 -2.13 5.86 15.86
CA SER A 145 -1.37 4.64 16.12
C SER A 145 0.13 4.86 15.91
N SER A 146 0.96 4.06 16.58
CA SER A 146 2.42 4.18 16.50
C SER A 146 3.14 2.87 16.78
N ALA A 147 4.37 2.76 16.24
CA ALA A 147 5.26 1.63 16.51
C ALA A 147 6.72 2.13 16.58
N SER A 148 7.56 1.36 17.27
CA SER A 148 9.00 1.65 17.36
C SER A 148 9.81 0.39 17.59
N GLY A 149 11.08 0.45 17.21
CA GLY A 149 11.98 -0.68 17.40
C GLY A 149 13.36 -0.44 16.83
N ILE A 150 13.95 -1.52 16.32
CA ILE A 150 15.28 -1.52 15.73
C ILE A 150 15.26 -2.08 14.32
N LEU A 151 16.14 -1.60 13.46
CA LEU A 151 16.31 -2.14 12.13
C LEU A 151 17.13 -3.43 12.15
N GLY A 152 16.82 -4.31 11.20
CA GLY A 152 17.63 -5.44 10.80
C GLY A 152 17.65 -5.55 9.27
N THR A 153 18.37 -6.54 8.76
CA THR A 153 18.31 -6.94 7.36
C THR A 153 18.12 -8.43 7.29
N ASP A 154 17.20 -8.88 6.45
CA ASP A 154 17.01 -10.29 6.15
C ASP A 154 16.49 -10.49 4.72
N VAL A 155 16.32 -11.74 4.30
CA VAL A 155 15.60 -12.07 3.08
C VAL A 155 14.10 -11.94 3.33
N VAL A 156 13.43 -11.10 2.54
CA VAL A 156 11.97 -10.96 2.54
C VAL A 156 11.45 -11.50 1.22
N SER A 157 10.43 -12.37 1.30
CA SER A 157 9.81 -13.02 0.15
C SER A 157 8.31 -12.76 0.12
N VAL A 158 7.83 -12.25 -1.02
CA VAL A 158 6.42 -11.87 -1.23
C VAL A 158 5.98 -12.32 -2.62
N GLY A 159 4.96 -13.17 -2.70
CA GLY A 159 4.46 -13.69 -3.99
C GLY A 159 5.53 -14.42 -4.83
N GLY A 160 6.55 -14.97 -4.17
CA GLY A 160 7.74 -15.59 -4.77
C GLY A 160 8.84 -14.61 -5.19
N VAL A 161 8.63 -13.29 -5.06
CA VAL A 161 9.69 -12.28 -5.23
C VAL A 161 10.49 -12.20 -3.94
N SER A 162 11.79 -12.54 -4.00
CA SER A 162 12.67 -12.54 -2.83
C SER A 162 13.81 -11.54 -2.99
N VAL A 163 14.02 -10.71 -1.98
CA VAL A 163 15.12 -9.73 -1.93
C VAL A 163 15.72 -9.64 -0.54
N LYS A 164 16.96 -9.17 -0.43
CA LYS A 164 17.49 -8.70 0.85
C LYS A 164 16.88 -7.34 1.16
N GLN A 165 16.23 -7.23 2.30
CA GLN A 165 15.44 -6.08 2.68
C GLN A 165 15.82 -5.61 4.09
N THR A 166 15.86 -4.30 4.28
CA THR A 166 15.88 -3.72 5.63
C THR A 166 14.50 -3.87 6.24
N ILE A 167 14.42 -4.43 7.44
CA ILE A 167 13.18 -4.74 8.16
C ILE A 167 13.11 -3.97 9.47
N GLY A 168 11.94 -3.41 9.78
CA GLY A 168 11.64 -2.80 11.08
C GLY A 168 11.18 -3.87 12.08
N MET A 169 12.06 -4.26 13.00
CA MET A 169 11.70 -5.17 14.09
C MET A 169 11.12 -4.38 15.25
N ALA A 170 9.79 -4.39 15.40
CA ALA A 170 9.11 -3.66 16.44
C ALA A 170 9.39 -4.29 17.82
N THR A 171 9.65 -3.43 18.80
CA THR A 171 9.76 -3.79 20.22
C THR A 171 8.63 -3.20 21.04
N LYS A 172 7.93 -2.20 20.47
CA LYS A 172 6.72 -1.58 21.01
C LYS A 172 5.78 -1.19 19.88
N GLU A 173 4.50 -1.33 20.16
CA GLU A 173 3.38 -0.84 19.35
C GLU A 173 2.31 -0.25 20.26
N SER A 174 1.50 0.65 19.73
CA SER A 174 0.37 1.22 20.42
C SER A 174 -0.83 0.27 20.44
N SER A 175 -1.77 0.48 21.36
CA SER A 175 -2.87 -0.46 21.61
C SER A 175 -3.83 -0.64 20.43
N GLU A 176 -3.84 0.28 19.48
CA GLU A 176 -4.63 0.24 18.26
C GLU A 176 -4.27 -0.99 17.40
N PHE A 177 -3.01 -1.43 17.43
CA PHE A 177 -2.56 -2.61 16.67
C PHE A 177 -2.98 -3.95 17.30
N ASN A 178 -3.20 -4.00 18.62
CA ASN A 178 -3.59 -5.25 19.31
C ASN A 178 -4.91 -5.85 18.78
N SER A 179 -5.79 -5.03 18.22
CA SER A 179 -7.06 -5.48 17.62
C SER A 179 -6.97 -5.77 16.12
N SER A 180 -5.86 -5.42 15.46
CA SER A 180 -5.66 -5.74 14.05
C SER A 180 -5.27 -7.22 13.91
N PRO A 181 -5.88 -7.96 12.97
CA PRO A 181 -5.42 -9.30 12.61
C PRO A 181 -4.16 -9.29 11.74
N SER A 182 -3.73 -8.14 11.21
CA SER A 182 -2.40 -8.01 10.61
C SER A 182 -1.34 -7.90 11.72
N ASP A 183 -0.23 -8.58 11.54
CA ASP A 183 0.90 -8.55 12.47
C ASP A 183 1.69 -7.24 12.32
N GLY A 184 1.67 -6.62 11.15
CA GLY A 184 2.43 -5.41 10.86
C GLY A 184 2.08 -4.83 9.50
N LEU A 185 2.99 -4.04 8.92
CA LEU A 185 2.72 -3.30 7.68
C LEU A 185 3.82 -3.55 6.63
N PHE A 186 3.43 -3.45 5.36
CA PHE A 186 4.27 -3.65 4.17
C PHE A 186 4.22 -2.46 3.21
N GLY A 187 5.36 -1.81 3.02
CA GLY A 187 5.40 -0.45 2.49
C GLY A 187 5.47 -0.42 0.99
N LEU A 188 4.50 0.22 0.36
CA LEU A 188 4.46 0.42 -1.09
C LEU A 188 4.64 1.89 -1.51
N GLY A 189 4.86 2.80 -0.56
CA GLY A 189 5.24 4.19 -0.84
C GLY A 189 6.64 4.32 -1.46
N PHE A 190 7.06 5.55 -1.73
CA PHE A 190 8.42 5.84 -2.20
C PHE A 190 9.39 5.96 -1.03
N ASP A 191 10.68 5.71 -1.28
CA ASP A 191 11.74 5.75 -0.26
C ASP A 191 11.94 7.11 0.45
N THR A 192 11.42 8.18 -0.14
CA THR A 192 11.55 9.55 0.39
C THR A 192 10.79 9.80 1.68
N ILE A 193 9.88 8.90 2.08
CA ILE A 193 9.08 9.00 3.32
C ILE A 193 9.39 7.88 4.32
N GLU A 194 10.41 7.06 4.08
CA GLU A 194 10.86 6.03 5.03
C GLU A 194 11.21 6.66 6.38
N SER A 195 10.77 6.03 7.47
CA SER A 195 11.02 6.48 8.86
C SER A 195 12.51 6.63 9.19
N VAL A 196 13.40 5.93 8.47
CA VAL A 196 14.85 6.05 8.58
C VAL A 196 15.46 6.39 7.23
N SER A 197 16.11 7.55 7.15
CA SER A 197 16.74 8.04 5.92
C SER A 197 17.75 7.04 5.33
N GLY A 198 17.68 6.87 4.01
CA GLY A 198 18.58 5.99 3.24
C GLY A 198 18.17 4.52 3.22
N VAL A 199 17.10 4.13 3.93
CA VAL A 199 16.47 2.82 3.75
C VAL A 199 15.83 2.74 2.36
N LYS A 200 15.95 1.57 1.72
CA LYS A 200 15.34 1.29 0.42
C LYS A 200 14.09 0.47 0.60
N THR A 201 13.05 0.81 -0.16
CA THR A 201 11.80 0.08 -0.18
C THR A 201 12.02 -1.33 -0.75
N PHE A 202 11.07 -2.23 -0.51
CA PHE A 202 11.10 -3.55 -1.17
C PHE A 202 11.07 -3.43 -2.68
N MET A 203 10.28 -2.49 -3.22
CA MET A 203 10.21 -2.27 -4.65
C MET A 203 11.53 -1.76 -5.23
N ASP A 204 12.24 -0.85 -4.55
CA ASP A 204 13.58 -0.42 -4.99
C ASP A 204 14.54 -1.60 -5.07
N ASN A 205 14.57 -2.45 -4.02
CA ASN A 205 15.44 -3.62 -3.97
C ASN A 205 15.07 -4.67 -5.03
N ALA A 206 13.77 -4.88 -5.27
CA ALA A 206 13.28 -5.83 -6.28
C ALA A 206 13.57 -5.37 -7.72
N ILE A 207 13.43 -4.06 -7.99
CA ILE A 207 13.80 -3.46 -9.27
C ILE A 207 15.31 -3.57 -9.46
N ALA A 208 16.11 -3.19 -8.46
CA ALA A 208 17.57 -3.23 -8.54
C ALA A 208 18.12 -4.67 -8.71
N ALA A 209 17.47 -5.67 -8.12
CA ALA A 209 17.83 -7.08 -8.26
C ALA A 209 17.37 -7.70 -9.60
N GLY A 210 16.53 -7.01 -10.38
CA GLY A 210 16.02 -7.53 -11.65
C GLY A 210 15.08 -8.73 -11.49
N VAL A 211 14.43 -8.88 -10.34
CA VAL A 211 13.55 -10.02 -10.01
C VAL A 211 12.09 -9.80 -10.42
N LEU A 212 11.77 -8.64 -10.98
CA LEU A 212 10.44 -8.28 -11.49
C LEU A 212 10.43 -8.26 -13.02
N ALA A 213 9.38 -8.80 -13.63
CA ALA A 213 9.20 -8.69 -15.09
C ALA A 213 8.90 -7.24 -15.53
N GLN A 214 8.18 -6.48 -14.71
CA GLN A 214 7.93 -5.04 -14.87
C GLN A 214 8.04 -4.34 -13.51
N PRO A 215 8.50 -3.08 -13.43
CA PRO A 215 8.63 -2.34 -12.18
C PRO A 215 7.26 -1.80 -11.70
N VAL A 216 6.29 -2.69 -11.48
CA VAL A 216 4.92 -2.36 -11.09
C VAL A 216 4.41 -3.31 -10.01
N VAL A 217 3.50 -2.81 -9.18
CA VAL A 217 2.61 -3.63 -8.34
C VAL A 217 1.19 -3.29 -8.77
N SER A 218 0.37 -4.29 -9.05
CA SER A 218 -1.07 -4.09 -9.30
C SER A 218 -1.90 -4.62 -8.13
N VAL A 219 -3.02 -3.97 -7.88
CA VAL A 219 -3.88 -4.20 -6.71
C VAL A 219 -5.31 -4.43 -7.15
N PHE A 220 -5.93 -5.48 -6.63
CA PHE A 220 -7.34 -5.77 -6.84
C PHE A 220 -8.03 -6.03 -5.49
N LEU A 221 -8.92 -5.13 -5.09
CA LEU A 221 -9.66 -5.18 -3.83
C LEU A 221 -11.18 -5.28 -4.12
N PRO A 222 -11.73 -6.50 -4.24
CA PRO A 222 -13.17 -6.70 -4.45
C PRO A 222 -13.95 -6.48 -3.15
N SER A 223 -15.06 -5.75 -3.24
CA SER A 223 -15.89 -5.46 -2.05
C SER A 223 -16.83 -6.62 -1.68
N VAL A 224 -16.74 -7.09 -0.44
CA VAL A 224 -17.70 -8.04 0.16
C VAL A 224 -19.09 -7.40 0.19
N ARG A 225 -19.19 -6.13 0.61
CA ARG A 225 -20.48 -5.44 0.82
C ARG A 225 -21.29 -5.25 -0.46
N ARG A 226 -20.61 -4.99 -1.58
CA ARG A 226 -21.29 -4.67 -2.83
C ARG A 226 -21.64 -5.90 -3.66
N ASN A 227 -20.81 -6.94 -3.64
CA ASN A 227 -20.93 -8.04 -4.60
C ASN A 227 -20.57 -9.42 -4.04
N GLY A 228 -20.37 -9.58 -2.73
CA GLY A 228 -19.87 -10.83 -2.16
C GLY A 228 -18.48 -11.21 -2.68
N GLY A 229 -17.68 -10.22 -3.08
CA GLY A 229 -16.26 -10.42 -3.39
C GLY A 229 -15.56 -11.00 -2.16
N VAL A 230 -14.51 -11.80 -2.36
CA VAL A 230 -13.78 -12.43 -1.26
C VAL A 230 -12.30 -12.14 -1.45
N GLY A 231 -11.65 -11.69 -0.38
CA GLY A 231 -10.21 -11.44 -0.33
C GLY A 231 -9.78 -10.31 -1.25
N GLY A 232 -8.57 -10.40 -1.79
CA GLY A 232 -8.01 -9.46 -2.75
C GLY A 232 -6.73 -10.01 -3.35
N GLU A 233 -6.02 -9.21 -4.11
CA GLU A 233 -4.76 -9.62 -4.73
C GLU A 233 -3.81 -8.45 -4.89
N TYR A 234 -2.58 -8.62 -4.42
CA TYR A 234 -1.42 -7.89 -4.93
C TYR A 234 -0.72 -8.75 -5.97
N LEU A 235 -0.26 -8.12 -7.05
CA LEU A 235 0.55 -8.76 -8.07
C LEU A 235 1.82 -7.92 -8.32
N PHE A 236 2.95 -8.44 -7.87
CA PHE A 236 4.27 -7.85 -8.05
C PHE A 236 4.82 -8.24 -9.42
N GLY A 237 5.33 -7.27 -10.18
CA GLY A 237 6.01 -7.53 -11.44
C GLY A 237 5.11 -7.59 -12.67
N ALA A 238 3.79 -7.47 -12.51
CA ALA A 238 2.83 -7.58 -13.61
C ALA A 238 1.51 -6.86 -13.31
N ILE A 239 0.68 -6.74 -14.35
CA ILE A 239 -0.69 -6.23 -14.28
C ILE A 239 -1.61 -7.32 -14.79
N ASP A 240 -2.59 -7.73 -13.98
CA ASP A 240 -3.59 -8.70 -14.39
C ASP A 240 -4.75 -8.01 -15.13
N SER A 241 -4.75 -8.13 -16.46
CA SER A 241 -5.82 -7.61 -17.32
C SER A 241 -7.19 -8.26 -17.11
N THR A 242 -7.28 -9.36 -16.36
CA THR A 242 -8.55 -9.99 -16.02
C THR A 242 -9.29 -9.26 -14.88
N LYS A 243 -8.57 -8.41 -14.12
CA LYS A 243 -9.10 -7.68 -12.95
C LYS A 243 -9.72 -6.33 -13.30
N TYR A 244 -9.61 -5.86 -14.55
CA TYR A 244 -10.22 -4.62 -15.02
C TYR A 244 -10.86 -4.80 -16.40
N THR A 245 -11.70 -3.85 -16.80
CA THR A 245 -12.28 -3.78 -18.15
C THR A 245 -11.77 -2.55 -18.88
N GLY A 246 -11.81 -2.57 -20.21
CA GLY A 246 -11.33 -1.46 -21.03
C GLY A 246 -9.80 -1.33 -21.00
N SER A 247 -9.30 -0.10 -21.02
CA SER A 247 -7.87 0.22 -21.01
C SER A 247 -7.50 0.98 -19.76
N LEU A 248 -6.28 0.77 -19.26
CA LEU A 248 -5.75 1.56 -18.15
C LEU A 248 -5.58 3.01 -18.55
N THR A 249 -5.95 3.90 -17.63
CA THR A 249 -5.64 5.32 -17.70
C THR A 249 -4.47 5.57 -16.75
N TYR A 250 -3.37 6.09 -17.29
CA TYR A 250 -2.21 6.45 -16.48
C TYR A 250 -2.31 7.91 -16.05
N VAL A 251 -2.19 8.14 -14.75
CA VAL A 251 -2.15 9.47 -14.14
C VAL A 251 -0.75 9.66 -13.55
N PRO A 252 -0.08 10.79 -13.84
CA PRO A 252 1.26 11.02 -13.32
C PRO A 252 1.24 11.21 -11.80
N VAL A 253 2.23 10.63 -11.13
CA VAL A 253 2.52 10.96 -9.73
C VAL A 253 3.03 12.39 -9.65
N THR A 254 2.37 13.24 -8.88
CA THR A 254 2.69 14.67 -8.78
C THR A 254 3.82 14.96 -7.80
N GLN A 255 3.91 14.17 -6.72
CA GLN A 255 4.98 14.26 -5.73
C GLN A 255 5.37 12.87 -5.25
N LYS A 256 6.66 12.54 -5.35
CA LYS A 256 7.20 11.28 -4.82
C LYS A 256 7.29 11.34 -3.29
N GLY A 257 6.79 10.28 -2.68
CA GLY A 257 6.61 10.07 -1.25
C GLY A 257 5.43 9.14 -1.10
N TYR A 258 4.24 9.68 -1.29
CA TYR A 258 3.02 8.90 -1.48
C TYR A 258 2.76 8.62 -2.97
N TRP A 259 1.78 7.76 -3.26
CA TRP A 259 1.18 7.67 -4.60
C TRP A 259 0.20 8.84 -4.81
N GLN A 260 0.74 10.06 -4.80
CA GLN A 260 -0.03 11.30 -4.93
C GLN A 260 -0.35 11.60 -6.39
N ILE A 261 -1.61 11.94 -6.65
CA ILE A 261 -2.12 12.33 -7.96
C ILE A 261 -2.90 13.64 -7.89
N HIS A 262 -2.99 14.33 -9.02
CA HIS A 262 -3.85 15.49 -9.17
C HIS A 262 -5.31 15.06 -9.44
N ILE A 263 -6.24 15.58 -8.64
CA ILE A 263 -7.69 15.44 -8.81
C ILE A 263 -8.22 16.77 -9.34
N SER A 264 -8.71 16.76 -10.58
CA SER A 264 -9.19 17.99 -11.23
C SER A 264 -10.54 18.45 -10.69
N ASP A 265 -11.41 17.51 -10.33
CA ASP A 265 -12.75 17.77 -9.79
C ASP A 265 -13.36 16.49 -9.21
N ALA A 266 -14.36 16.65 -8.35
CA ALA A 266 -15.31 15.61 -7.97
C ALA A 266 -16.72 16.03 -8.41
N SER A 267 -17.62 15.08 -8.67
CA SER A 267 -19.00 15.41 -9.04
C SER A 267 -20.02 14.49 -8.37
N VAL A 268 -21.18 15.05 -8.04
CA VAL A 268 -22.32 14.32 -7.47
C VAL A 268 -23.51 14.47 -8.42
N ASN A 269 -24.05 13.36 -8.93
CA ASN A 269 -25.13 13.35 -9.92
C ASN A 269 -24.82 14.22 -11.16
N GLY A 270 -23.55 14.23 -11.59
CA GLY A 270 -23.09 15.04 -12.73
C GLY A 270 -22.89 16.52 -12.43
N ALA A 271 -23.21 16.99 -11.21
CA ALA A 271 -22.91 18.33 -10.77
C ALA A 271 -21.49 18.38 -10.17
N SER A 272 -20.64 19.18 -10.79
CA SER A 272 -19.29 19.49 -10.30
C SER A 272 -19.34 20.05 -8.87
N VAL A 273 -18.46 19.54 -8.01
CA VAL A 273 -18.18 20.11 -6.68
C VAL A 273 -17.29 21.36 -6.84
N GLY A 274 -16.58 21.49 -7.96
CA GLY A 274 -15.80 22.65 -8.31
C GLY A 274 -14.51 22.75 -7.50
N GLN A 275 -14.00 21.61 -7.02
CA GLN A 275 -12.85 21.53 -6.15
C GLN A 275 -11.77 20.65 -6.78
N SER A 276 -10.65 21.27 -7.08
CA SER A 276 -9.42 20.57 -7.44
C SER A 276 -8.55 20.40 -6.20
N SER A 277 -7.89 19.25 -6.10
CA SER A 277 -7.00 18.91 -4.99
C SER A 277 -5.90 17.96 -5.44
N GLU A 278 -4.92 17.74 -4.57
CA GLU A 278 -4.07 16.56 -4.62
C GLU A 278 -4.70 15.47 -3.75
N GLY A 279 -4.59 14.21 -4.18
CA GLY A 279 -5.06 13.06 -3.42
C GLY A 279 -4.04 11.94 -3.45
N ILE A 280 -4.07 11.06 -2.45
CA ILE A 280 -3.16 9.92 -2.34
C ILE A 280 -3.96 8.64 -2.61
N ILE A 281 -3.40 7.75 -3.43
CA ILE A 281 -3.90 6.38 -3.55
C ILE A 281 -3.30 5.57 -2.41
N ASP A 282 -4.09 5.35 -1.37
CA ASP A 282 -3.68 4.67 -0.15
C ASP A 282 -4.54 3.42 0.08
N THR A 283 -3.93 2.24 -0.01
CA THR A 283 -4.59 0.96 0.27
C THR A 283 -4.76 0.68 1.76
N GLY A 284 -4.11 1.47 2.62
CA GLY A 284 -4.12 1.31 4.08
C GLY A 284 -5.22 2.13 4.76
N THR A 285 -5.88 3.01 4.01
CA THR A 285 -6.99 3.81 4.52
C THR A 285 -8.31 3.26 4.00
N THR A 286 -9.23 2.94 4.92
CA THR A 286 -10.56 2.38 4.58
C THR A 286 -11.47 3.37 3.86
N LEU A 287 -11.42 4.65 4.23
CA LEU A 287 -12.35 5.69 3.76
C LEU A 287 -11.73 6.57 2.67
N VAL A 288 -12.59 7.20 1.87
CA VAL A 288 -12.21 8.37 1.06
C VAL A 288 -12.35 9.59 1.96
N ILE A 289 -11.26 10.32 2.18
CA ILE A 289 -11.15 11.48 3.08
C ILE A 289 -10.95 12.75 2.25
#